data_AF-A0A1Z9BYQ8-F1
#
_entry.id   AF-A0A1Z9BYQ8-F1
#
_cell.length_a   1.000
_cell.length_b   1.000
_cell.length_c   1.000
_cell.angle_alpha   90.00
_cell.angle_beta   90.00
_cell.angle_gamma   90.00
#
_symmetry.space_group_name_H-M   'P 1'
#
loop_
_entity.id
_entity.type
_entity.pdbx_description
1 polymer ?
#
loop_
_entity_poly.entity_id
_entity_poly.type
_entity_poly.pdbx_seq_one_letter_code
_entity_poly.pdbx_strand_id
1 'polypeptide(L)'
;MLFTALKAGIAAFVIVFASWLAGKKPELAGFITALPLVSIMAIAFAYTQHGDVSNTAQYARSIIFAVPISWLFFLPLGRIP
;
A
#
# COMPACT_ATOMS: atom_id res chain seq x y z
N MET A 1 0.73 -9.34 19.91
CA MET A 1 2.01 -9.69 19.26
C MET A 1 1.80 -10.53 18.01
N LEU A 2 1.09 -11.68 18.07
CA LEU A 2 0.82 -12.51 16.89
C LEU A 2 0.07 -11.77 15.76
N PHE A 3 -1.00 -11.04 16.09
CA PHE A 3 -1.74 -10.22 15.10
C PHE A 3 -0.85 -9.17 14.43
N THR A 4 0.06 -8.55 15.20
CA THR A 4 1.05 -7.58 14.70
C THR A 4 2.04 -8.23 13.74
N ALA A 5 2.52 -9.44 14.06
CA ALA A 5 3.41 -10.19 13.18
C ALA A 5 2.69 -10.60 11.88
N LEU A 6 1.41 -10.98 11.96
CA LEU A 6 0.62 -11.36 10.79
C LEU A 6 0.43 -10.18 9.82
N LYS A 7 0.01 -9.01 10.31
CA LYS A 7 -0.14 -7.82 9.45
C LYS A 7 1.18 -7.41 8.80
N ALA A 8 2.28 -7.51 9.53
CA ALA A 8 3.61 -7.25 8.99
C ALA A 8 4.00 -8.27 7.92
N GLY A 9 3.73 -9.56 8.15
CA GLY A 9 3.98 -10.63 7.18
C GLY A 9 3.20 -10.45 5.89
N ILE A 10 1.91 -10.11 5.97
CA ILE A 10 1.07 -9.84 4.80
C ILE A 10 1.60 -8.63 4.02
N ALA A 11 1.92 -7.53 4.71
CA ALA A 11 2.46 -6.33 4.07
C ALA A 11 3.81 -6.60 3.38
N ALA A 12 4.72 -7.31 4.08
CA ALA A 12 6.01 -7.71 3.53
C ALA A 12 5.86 -8.62 2.32
N PHE A 13 4.92 -9.57 2.36
CA PHE A 13 4.65 -10.48 1.24
C PHE A 13 4.26 -9.72 -0.03
N VAL A 14 3.39 -8.71 0.07
CA VAL A 14 2.98 -7.89 -1.08
C VAL A 14 4.19 -7.22 -1.74
N ILE A 15 5.09 -6.64 -0.94
CA ILE A 15 6.31 -5.97 -1.44
C ILE A 15 7.26 -6.96 -2.08
N VAL A 16 7.55 -8.08 -1.40
CA VAL A 16 8.44 -9.14 -1.93
C VAL A 16 7.88 -9.71 -3.23
N PHE A 17 6.57 -9.96 -3.29
CA PHE A 17 5.91 -10.47 -4.47
C PHE A 17 6.00 -9.49 -5.64
N ALA A 18 5.69 -8.21 -5.44
CA ALA A 18 5.77 -7.20 -6.48
C ALA A 18 7.22 -7.02 -6.98
N SER A 19 8.19 -6.99 -6.07
CA SER A 19 9.62 -6.90 -6.41
C SER A 19 10.10 -8.09 -7.23
N TRP A 20 9.71 -9.31 -6.85
CA TRP A 20 10.02 -10.52 -7.62
C TRP A 20 9.33 -10.51 -8.99
N LEU A 21 8.07 -10.09 -9.05
CA LEU A 21 7.32 -10.01 -10.31
C LEU A 21 7.93 -8.99 -11.26
N ALA A 22 8.55 -7.93 -10.75
CA ALA A 22 9.21 -6.92 -11.58
C ALA A 22 10.33 -7.50 -12.45
N GLY A 23 11.03 -8.54 -11.97
CA GLY A 23 12.05 -9.25 -12.77
C GLY A 23 11.48 -10.16 -13.87
N LYS A 24 10.17 -10.41 -13.88
CA LYS A 24 9.50 -11.30 -14.85
C LYS A 24 8.51 -10.58 -15.77
N LYS A 25 7.69 -9.69 -15.20
CA LYS A 25 6.63 -8.92 -15.88
C LYS A 25 6.61 -7.49 -15.29
N PRO A 26 7.52 -6.61 -15.73
CA PRO A 26 7.70 -5.27 -15.16
C PRO A 26 6.42 -4.43 -15.16
N GLU A 27 5.61 -4.50 -16.22
CA GLU A 27 4.38 -3.70 -16.36
C GLU A 27 3.33 -4.10 -15.32
N LEU A 28 3.16 -5.41 -15.09
CA LEU A 28 2.24 -5.91 -14.07
C LEU A 28 2.75 -5.61 -12.65
N ALA A 29 4.06 -5.72 -12.41
CA ALA A 29 4.64 -5.38 -11.13
C ALA A 29 4.51 -3.88 -10.82
N GLY A 30 4.75 -3.03 -11.82
CA GLY A 30 4.54 -1.59 -11.73
C GLY A 30 3.08 -1.25 -11.42
N PHE A 31 2.13 -1.89 -12.11
CA PHE A 31 0.71 -1.73 -11.83
C PHE A 31 0.36 -2.14 -10.39
N ILE A 32 0.78 -3.32 -9.94
CA ILE A 32 0.54 -3.81 -8.57
C ILE A 32 1.16 -2.87 -7.52
N THR A 33 2.36 -2.36 -7.78
CA THR A 33 3.07 -1.44 -6.87
C THR A 33 2.41 -0.06 -6.83
N ALA A 34 1.85 0.39 -7.95
CA ALA A 34 1.13 1.67 -8.04
C ALA A 34 -0.25 1.64 -7.40
N LEU A 35 -0.84 0.45 -7.23
CA LEU A 35 -2.08 0.30 -6.47
C LEU A 35 -1.85 0.71 -5.01
N PRO A 36 -2.80 1.40 -4.36
CA PRO A 36 -2.71 1.79 -2.96
C PRO A 36 -2.95 0.59 -2.01
N LEU A 37 -2.32 -0.56 -2.26
CA LEU A 37 -2.50 -1.81 -1.52
C LEU A 37 -2.15 -1.63 -0.05
N VAL A 38 -1.05 -0.92 0.24
CA VAL A 38 -0.64 -0.60 1.63
C VAL A 38 -1.73 0.18 2.34
N SER A 39 -2.31 1.20 1.67
CA SER A 39 -3.38 2.02 2.22
C SER A 39 -4.64 1.19 2.49
N ILE A 40 -5.04 0.32 1.55
CA ILE A 40 -6.20 -0.57 1.71
C ILE A 40 -6.00 -1.51 2.91
N MET A 41 -4.82 -2.14 3.01
CA MET A 41 -4.48 -3.02 4.14
C MET A 41 -4.45 -2.25 5.46
N ALA A 42 -3.87 -1.05 5.49
CA ALA A 42 -3.79 -0.23 6.69
C ALA A 42 -5.17 0.18 7.20
N ILE A 43 -6.09 0.57 6.31
CA ILE A 43 -7.48 0.89 6.66
C ILE A 43 -8.18 -0.36 7.23
N ALA A 44 -8.05 -1.51 6.55
CA ALA A 44 -8.64 -2.77 7.01
C ALA A 44 -8.10 -3.20 8.39
N PHE A 45 -6.79 -3.08 8.61
CA PHE A 45 -6.16 -3.39 9.90
C PHE A 45 -6.53 -2.40 10.99
N ALA A 46 -6.65 -1.10 10.67
CA ALA A 46 -7.08 -0.09 11.63
C ALA A 46 -8.51 -0.38 12.14
N TYR A 47 -9.43 -0.70 11.23
CA TYR A 47 -10.80 -1.06 11.59
C TYR A 47 -10.85 -2.33 12.44
N THR A 48 -10.16 -3.39 12.01
CA THR A 48 -10.17 -4.67 12.73
C THR A 48 -9.51 -4.59 14.11
N GLN A 49 -8.51 -3.71 14.30
CA GLN A 49 -7.81 -3.56 15.57
C GLN A 49 -8.56 -2.69 16.58
N HIS A 50 -9.23 -1.63 16.12
CA HIS A 50 -9.81 -0.61 17.00
C HIS A 50 -11.34 -0.56 17.00
N GLY A 51 -12.00 -1.14 15.99
CA GLY A 51 -13.46 -1.13 15.85
C GLY A 51 -14.08 0.26 15.62
N ASP A 52 -13.25 1.30 15.46
CA ASP A 52 -13.70 2.69 15.37
C ASP A 52 -13.97 3.08 13.91
N VAL A 53 -15.25 3.13 13.56
CA VAL A 53 -15.72 3.50 12.22
C VAL A 53 -15.37 4.96 11.90
N SER A 54 -15.47 5.87 12.86
CA SER A 54 -15.26 7.31 12.64
C SER A 54 -13.79 7.59 12.30
N ASN A 55 -12.88 7.06 13.13
CA ASN A 55 -11.44 7.19 12.90
C ASN A 55 -11.01 6.47 11.61
N THR A 56 -11.56 5.29 11.33
CA THR A 56 -11.28 4.56 10.07
C THR A 56 -11.74 5.37 8.85
N ALA A 57 -12.94 5.98 8.91
CA ALA A 57 -13.46 6.79 7.82
C ALA A 57 -12.66 8.08 7.60
N GLN A 58 -12.23 8.74 8.68
CA GLN A 58 -11.33 9.89 8.60
C GLN A 58 -9.98 9.51 7.98
N TYR A 59 -9.42 8.37 8.40
CA TYR A 59 -8.17 7.86 7.85
C TYR A 59 -8.30 7.57 6.35
N ALA A 60 -9.37 6.88 5.93
CA ALA A 60 -9.65 6.63 4.52
C ALA A 60 -9.80 7.93 3.71
N ARG A 61 -10.52 8.94 4.24
CA ARG A 61 -10.64 10.26 3.59
C ARG A 61 -9.29 10.94 3.41
N SER A 62 -8.41 10.87 4.42
CA SER A 62 -7.07 11.46 4.32
C SER A 62 -6.26 10.85 3.17
N ILE A 63 -6.39 9.54 2.96
CA ILE A 63 -5.70 8.80 1.91
C ILE A 63 -6.21 9.21 0.52
N ILE A 64 -7.51 9.46 0.35
CA ILE A 64 -8.09 9.88 -0.93
C ILE A 64 -7.41 11.16 -1.45
N PHE A 65 -7.12 12.12 -0.57
CA PHE A 65 -6.40 13.34 -0.95
C PHE A 65 -4.88 13.12 -1.07
N ALA A 66 -4.29 12.27 -0.22
CA ALA A 66 -2.86 12.01 -0.23
C ALA A 66 -2.38 11.20 -1.44
N VAL A 67 -3.19 10.28 -1.97
CA VAL A 67 -2.81 9.40 -3.09
C VAL A 67 -2.46 10.19 -4.36
N PRO A 68 -3.28 11.11 -4.87
CA PRO A 68 -2.91 11.93 -6.03
C PRO A 68 -1.64 12.74 -5.82
N ILE A 69 -1.47 13.29 -4.61
CA ILE A 69 -0.25 14.05 -4.26
C ILE A 69 0.98 13.14 -4.28
N SER A 70 0.84 11.89 -3.82
CA SER A 70 1.92 10.92 -3.80
C SER A 70 2.42 10.53 -5.20
N TRP A 71 1.64 10.77 -6.26
CA TRP A 71 2.10 10.52 -7.62
C TRP A 71 3.31 11.36 -8.00
N LEU A 72 3.50 12.52 -7.37
CA LEU A 72 4.67 13.37 -7.56
C LEU A 72 5.98 12.65 -7.19
N PHE A 73 5.94 11.66 -6.30
CA PHE A 73 7.14 10.86 -5.95
C PHE A 73 7.63 9.96 -7.10
N PHE A 74 6.78 9.65 -8.09
CA PHE A 74 7.19 8.85 -9.24
C PHE A 74 7.82 9.67 -10.38
N LEU A 75 7.66 11.01 -10.38
CA LEU A 75 8.24 11.89 -11.40
C LEU A 75 9.77 11.74 -11.59
N PRO A 76 10.59 11.70 -10.53
CA PRO A 76 12.04 11.51 -10.70
C PRO A 76 12.42 10.08 -11.12
N LEU A 77 11.60 9.09 -10.79
CA LEU A 77 11.91 7.66 -11.01
C LEU A 77 11.62 7.20 -12.44
N GLY A 78 10.64 7.80 -13.12
CA GLY A 78 10.26 7.43 -14.48
C GLY A 78 11.26 7.81 -15.57
N ARG A 79 12.38 8.45 -15.22
CA ARG A 79 13.44 8.91 -16.15
C ARG A 79 14.82 8.36 -15.82
N ILE A 80 14.92 7.36 -14.96
CA ILE A 80 16.19 6.70 -14.66
C ILE A 80 16.63 5.94 -15.93
N PRO A 81 17.82 6.22 -16.49
CA PRO A 81 18.33 5.57 -17.70
C PRO A 81 18.66 4.09 -17.50
#